data_AF-A0A2V9DD19-F1
#
_entry.id   AF-A0A2V9DD19-F1
#
_cell.length_a   1.000
_cell.length_b   1.000
_cell.length_c   1.000
_cell.angle_alpha   90.00
_cell.angle_beta   90.00
_cell.angle_gamma   90.00
#
_symmetry.space_group_name_H-M   'P 1'
#
loop_
_entity.id
_entity.type
_entity.pdbx_description
1 polymer ?
#
loop_
_entity_poly.entity_id
_entity_poly.type
_entity_poly.pdbx_seq_one_letter_code
_entity_poly.pdbx_strand_id
1 'polypeptide(L)'
;MLSRCANPDCGIPFNHGHGRFFRFRQNSPHPASAPNSHSVQHHWLCDSCSKTYTLDYRAAIGVLLALRLRGPDDGYIPLLIAEA
;
A
#
# COMPACT_ATOMS: atom_id res chain seq x y z
N MET A 1 -13.40 1.04 -1.55
CA MET A 1 -13.78 0.01 -2.54
C MET A 1 -12.64 -0.14 -3.51
N LEU A 2 -12.19 -1.37 -3.77
CA LEU A 2 -11.07 -1.66 -4.68
C LEU A 2 -11.60 -1.76 -6.10
N SER A 3 -11.50 -0.69 -6.87
CA SER A 3 -12.11 -0.62 -8.21
C SER A 3 -11.09 -0.80 -9.33
N ARG A 4 -9.86 -0.31 -9.14
CA ARG A 4 -8.79 -0.26 -10.14
C ARG A 4 -7.43 -0.42 -9.49
N CYS A 5 -6.40 -0.60 -10.31
CA CYS A 5 -5.01 -0.53 -9.88
C CYS A 5 -4.73 0.78 -9.13
N ALA A 6 -4.00 0.70 -8.03
CA ALA A 6 -3.62 1.86 -7.21
C ALA A 6 -2.50 2.70 -7.84
N ASN A 7 -1.87 2.22 -8.92
CA ASN A 7 -0.99 3.05 -9.72
C ASN A 7 -1.84 4.04 -10.54
N PRO A 8 -1.70 5.37 -10.36
CA PRO A 8 -2.51 6.37 -11.06
C PRO A 8 -2.33 6.34 -12.58
N ASP A 9 -1.18 5.86 -13.07
CA ASP A 9 -0.91 5.70 -14.51
C ASP A 9 -1.55 4.41 -15.08
N CYS A 10 -2.05 3.52 -14.21
CA CYS A 10 -2.62 2.24 -14.60
C CYS A 10 -4.15 2.22 -14.44
N GLY A 11 -4.87 2.09 -15.55
CA GLY A 11 -6.33 2.02 -15.56
C GLY A 11 -6.92 0.61 -15.36
N ILE A 12 -6.11 -0.41 -15.09
CA ILE A 12 -6.58 -1.81 -15.08
C ILE A 12 -7.65 -2.01 -13.98
N PRO A 13 -8.82 -2.58 -14.32
CA PRO A 13 -9.86 -2.88 -13.36
C PRO A 13 -9.39 -3.95 -12.37
N PHE A 14 -9.92 -3.88 -11.15
CA PHE A 14 -9.65 -4.87 -10.13
C PHE A 14 -9.96 -6.29 -10.61
N ASN A 15 -8.97 -7.18 -10.54
CA ASN A 15 -9.11 -8.59 -10.87
C ASN A 15 -8.81 -9.46 -9.66
N HIS A 16 -9.80 -10.24 -9.22
CA HIS A 16 -9.67 -11.09 -8.05
C HIS A 16 -8.75 -12.29 -8.36
N GLY A 17 -7.71 -12.49 -7.54
CA GLY A 17 -6.73 -13.58 -7.72
C GLY A 17 -5.46 -13.22 -8.50
N HIS A 18 -5.35 -12.01 -9.05
CA HIS A 18 -4.14 -11.53 -9.72
C HIS A 18 -3.58 -10.28 -9.04
N GLY A 19 -2.28 -10.04 -9.14
CA GLY A 19 -1.62 -8.86 -8.56
C GLY A 19 -1.34 -8.97 -7.06
N ARG A 20 -1.15 -7.82 -6.39
CA ARG A 20 -0.81 -7.76 -4.96
C ARG A 20 -1.75 -6.83 -4.20
N PHE A 21 -2.25 -7.33 -3.07
CA PHE A 21 -3.08 -6.58 -2.14
C PHE A 21 -2.25 -5.98 -1.02
N PHE A 22 -2.62 -4.78 -0.62
CA PHE A 22 -2.03 -4.05 0.49
C PHE A 22 -3.15 -3.63 1.43
N ARG A 23 -2.88 -3.76 2.74
CA ARG A 23 -3.82 -3.38 3.80
C ARG A 23 -3.08 -2.49 4.78
N PHE A 24 -3.53 -1.25 4.90
CA PHE A 24 -2.96 -0.30 5.83
C PHE A 24 -4.01 0.08 6.86
N ARG A 25 -3.63 0.01 8.14
CA ARG A 25 -4.47 0.53 9.22
C ARG A 25 -4.23 2.04 9.28
N GLN A 26 -5.28 2.84 9.08
CA GLN A 26 -5.23 4.23 9.51
C GLN A 26 -5.41 4.24 11.02
N ASN A 27 -4.34 4.58 11.75
CA ASN A 27 -4.48 4.91 13.15
C ASN A 27 -4.93 6.37 13.21
N SER A 28 -6.24 6.61 13.28
CA SER A 28 -6.76 7.96 13.48
C SER A 28 -6.21 8.51 14.80
N PRO A 29 -5.49 9.64 14.82
CA PRO A 29 -5.01 10.25 16.06
C PRO A 29 -6.12 10.88 16.90
N HIS A 30 -7.39 10.77 16.47
CA HIS A 30 -8.51 11.40 17.15
C HIS A 30 -9.21 10.41 18.10
N PRO A 31 -9.13 10.61 19.43
CA PRO A 31 -9.71 9.68 20.41
C PRO A 31 -11.25 9.70 20.47
N ALA A 32 -11.93 10.51 19.65
CA ALA A 32 -13.38 10.67 19.70
C ALA A 32 -14.17 9.90 18.62
N SER A 33 -13.51 9.21 17.67
CA SER A 33 -14.21 8.45 16.65
C SER A 33 -14.43 7.01 17.10
N ALA A 34 -15.67 6.75 17.56
CA ALA A 34 -16.40 5.48 17.72
C ALA A 34 -15.58 4.17 17.94
N PRO A 35 -15.98 3.30 18.90
CA PRO A 35 -15.23 2.10 19.35
C PRO A 35 -14.97 1.00 18.30
N ASN A 36 -15.22 1.26 17.02
CA ASN A 36 -15.10 0.37 15.88
C ASN A 36 -14.46 1.04 14.65
N SER A 37 -13.83 2.23 14.79
CA SER A 37 -13.16 2.93 13.68
C SER A 37 -11.78 2.34 13.32
N HIS A 38 -11.68 1.01 13.22
CA HIS A 38 -10.55 0.35 12.57
C HIS A 38 -10.66 0.54 11.05
N SER A 39 -10.41 1.76 10.56
CA SER A 39 -10.45 2.08 9.13
C SER A 39 -9.24 1.46 8.42
N VAL A 40 -9.36 0.17 8.09
CA VAL A 40 -8.40 -0.52 7.22
C VAL A 40 -8.66 -0.10 5.78
N GLN A 41 -7.71 0.59 5.17
CA GLN A 41 -7.73 0.89 3.75
C GLN A 41 -7.12 -0.28 2.97
N HIS A 42 -7.84 -0.70 1.93
CA HIS A 42 -7.43 -1.79 1.04
C HIS A 42 -7.00 -1.20 -0.29
N HIS A 43 -5.80 -1.55 -0.74
CA HIS A 43 -5.24 -1.13 -2.02
C HIS A 43 -4.77 -2.35 -2.81
N TRP A 44 -4.74 -2.23 -4.13
CA TRP A 44 -4.38 -3.33 -5.02
C TRP A 44 -3.55 -2.82 -6.19
N LEU A 45 -2.47 -3.53 -6.50
CA LEU A 45 -1.73 -3.35 -7.74
C LEU A 45 -1.95 -4.56 -8.63
N CYS A 46 -2.20 -4.33 -9.92
CA CYS A 46 -2.23 -5.41 -10.90
C CYS A 46 -0.87 -6.12 -10.99
N ASP A 47 -0.81 -7.27 -11.66
CA ASP A 47 0.42 -8.08 -11.76
C ASP A 47 1.63 -7.28 -12.26
N SER A 48 1.47 -6.56 -13.37
CA SER A 48 2.53 -5.73 -13.96
C SER A 48 3.00 -4.61 -13.03
N CYS A 49 2.07 -3.82 -12.48
CA CYS A 49 2.43 -2.74 -11.57
C CYS A 49 3.01 -3.27 -10.26
N SER A 50 2.56 -4.44 -9.80
CA SER A 50 3.10 -5.04 -8.59
C SER A 50 4.54 -5.51 -8.79
N LYS A 51 5.00 -5.82 -10.00
CA LYS A 51 6.40 -6.20 -10.22
C LYS A 51 7.36 -5.02 -10.09
N THR A 52 6.93 -3.85 -10.55
CA THR A 52 7.75 -2.62 -10.56
C THR A 52 7.54 -1.74 -9.33
N TYR A 53 6.34 -1.76 -8.76
CA TYR A 53 5.93 -0.88 -7.68
C TYR A 53 5.38 -1.63 -6.47
N THR A 54 5.37 -0.93 -5.37
CA THR A 54 4.81 -1.35 -4.09
C THR A 54 4.08 -0.19 -3.45
N LEU A 55 3.27 -0.46 -2.44
CA LEU A 55 2.66 0.58 -1.64
C LEU A 55 3.34 0.63 -0.27
N ASP A 56 3.61 1.85 0.18
CA ASP A 56 4.14 2.18 1.50
C ASP A 56 3.11 3.03 2.25
N TYR A 57 3.09 2.96 3.58
CA TYR A 57 2.24 3.83 4.39
C TYR A 57 3.09 4.66 5.35
N ARG A 58 2.99 5.97 5.21
CA ARG A 58 3.61 6.93 6.11
C ARG A 58 2.53 7.65 6.88
N ALA A 59 2.55 7.59 8.21
CA ALA A 59 1.49 8.16 9.06
C ALA A 59 1.18 9.63 8.74
N ALA A 60 2.20 10.44 8.39
CA ALA A 60 2.04 11.85 8.07
C ALA A 60 1.46 12.15 6.66
N ILE A 61 1.57 11.22 5.72
CA ILE A 61 1.27 11.46 4.29
C ILE A 61 0.13 10.54 3.79
N GLY A 62 0.02 9.34 4.35
CA GLY A 62 -0.88 8.29 3.90
C GLY A 62 -0.16 7.23 3.06
N VAL A 63 -0.89 6.65 2.11
CA VAL A 63 -0.40 5.58 1.24
C VAL A 63 0.33 6.16 0.04
N LEU A 64 1.56 5.70 -0.19
CA LEU A 64 2.44 6.14 -1.26
C LEU A 64 2.79 4.99 -2.20
N LEU A 65 2.87 5.27 -3.50
CA LEU A 65 3.41 4.34 -4.49
C LEU A 65 4.94 4.51 -4.54
N ALA A 66 5.66 3.43 -4.30
CA ALA A 66 7.11 3.41 -4.32
C ALA A 66 7.62 2.39 -5.35
N LEU A 67 8.80 2.64 -5.92
CA LEU A 67 9.49 1.67 -6.76
C LEU A 67 9.93 0.47 -5.91
N ARG A 68 9.75 -0.74 -6.45
CA ARG A 68 10.40 -1.93 -5.90
C ARG A 68 11.85 -1.94 -6.31
N LEU A 69 12.71 -1.63 -5.36
CA LEU A 69 14.11 -2.03 -5.45
C LEU A 69 14.16 -3.54 -5.21
N ARG A 70 14.58 -4.31 -6.21
CA ARG A 70 14.76 -5.77 -6.09
C ARG A 70 15.94 -6.01 -5.16
N GLY A 71 15.67 -6.40 -3.91
CA GLY A 71 16.70 -7.01 -3.06
C GLY A 71 17.12 -8.38 -3.61
N PRO A 72 18.34 -8.87 -3.32
CA PRO A 72 18.83 -10.16 -3.81
C PRO A 72 18.07 -11.37 -3.24
N ASP A 73 17.25 -11.17 -2.22
CA ASP A 73 16.38 -12.17 -1.60
C ASP A 73 15.00 -11.52 -1.46
N ASP A 74 13.91 -12.23 -1.72
CA ASP A 74 12.52 -11.74 -1.86
C ASP A 74 11.91 -11.22 -0.53
N GLY A 75 12.67 -10.41 0.22
CA GLY A 75 12.26 -9.67 1.39
C GLY A 75 12.24 -8.19 1.06
N TYR A 76 11.06 -7.58 1.12
CA TYR A 76 10.93 -6.13 1.13
C TYR A 76 11.59 -5.62 2.41
N ILE A 77 12.85 -5.21 2.32
CA ILE A 77 13.52 -4.48 3.39
C ILE A 77 12.90 -3.09 3.34
N PRO A 78 12.05 -2.68 4.31
CA PRO A 78 11.80 -1.27 4.47
C PRO A 78 13.19 -0.68 4.68
N LEU A 79 13.62 0.19 3.76
CA LEU A 79 14.78 1.05 3.98
C LEU A 79 14.44 1.86 5.22
N LEU A 80 14.74 1.28 6.39
CA LEU A 80 14.95 1.93 7.65
C LEU A 80 16.09 2.90 7.32
N ILE A 81 15.70 4.10 6.92
CA ILE A 81 16.52 5.27 7.14
C ILE A 81 16.64 5.29 8.67
N ALA A 82 17.73 4.71 9.17
CA ALA A 82 18.17 4.91 10.52
C ALA A 82 18.42 6.41 10.63
N GLU A 83 17.50 7.11 11.30
CA GLU A 83 17.74 8.46 11.78
C GLU A 83 18.96 8.38 12.71
N ALA A 84 20.01 9.14 12.40
CA ALA A 84 21.21 9.31 13.22
C ALA A 84 21.02 10.46 14.22
#